data_AF-A0A497GWX8-F1
#
_entry.id   AF-A0A497GWX8-F1
#
_cell.length_a   1.000
_cell.length_b   1.000
_cell.length_c   1.000
_cell.angle_alpha   90.00
_cell.angle_beta   90.00
_cell.angle_gamma   90.00
#
_symmetry.space_group_name_H-M   'P 1'
#
loop_
_entity.id
_entity.type
_entity.pdbx_description
1 polymer ?
#
loop_
_entity_poly.entity_id
_entity_poly.type
_entity_poly.pdbx_seq_one_letter_code
_entity_poly.pdbx_strand_id
1 'polypeptide(L)' 'MEAINPKYLNISKEKILEYMKEHPMPEDPAYSKEDLILDLTESDGMYTLPDNVKQETIEYIRDMLNAILL' A
#
# COMPACT_ATOMS: atom_id res chain seq x y z
N MET A 1 8.81 9.01 7.34
CA MET A 1 7.95 8.64 6.20
C MET A 1 6.98 9.79 5.93
N GLU A 2 6.71 10.09 4.68
CA GLU A 2 5.73 11.11 4.30
C GLU A 2 4.32 10.55 4.45
N ALA A 3 3.41 11.32 5.03
CA ALA A 3 2.02 10.92 5.21
C ALA A 3 1.27 11.01 3.87
N ILE A 4 0.47 10.00 3.55
CA ILE A 4 -0.31 9.95 2.32
C ILE A 4 -1.80 10.06 2.67
N ASN A 5 -2.56 10.82 1.88
CA ASN A 5 -4.02 10.84 1.95
C ASN A 5 -4.62 9.98 0.82
N PRO A 6 -5.11 8.77 1.11
CA PRO A 6 -5.57 7.82 0.10
C PRO A 6 -6.72 8.32 -0.77
N LYS A 7 -7.58 9.21 -0.26
CA LYS A 7 -8.74 9.75 -1.01
C LYS A 7 -8.34 10.51 -2.27
N TYR A 8 -7.15 11.10 -2.30
CA TYR A 8 -6.66 11.81 -3.47
C TYR A 8 -6.01 10.89 -4.51
N LEU A 9 -5.75 9.62 -4.16
CA LEU A 9 -5.08 8.67 -5.06
C LEU A 9 -6.05 7.99 -6.02
N ASN A 10 -7.36 7.93 -5.69
CA ASN A 10 -8.38 7.24 -6.49
C ASN A 10 -7.96 5.81 -6.91
N ILE A 11 -7.26 5.10 -6.02
CA ILE A 11 -6.80 3.73 -6.23
C ILE A 11 -7.94 2.81 -5.81
N SER A 12 -8.40 1.96 -6.73
CA SER A 12 -9.40 0.94 -6.41
C SER A 12 -8.73 -0.35 -5.94
N LYS A 13 -9.48 -1.14 -5.17
CA LYS A 13 -9.04 -2.48 -4.74
C LYS A 13 -8.64 -3.36 -5.92
N GLU A 14 -9.34 -3.25 -7.05
CA GLU A 14 -9.07 -4.02 -8.25
C GLU A 14 -7.67 -3.74 -8.80
N LYS A 15 -7.25 -2.46 -8.85
CA LYS A 15 -5.92 -2.07 -9.32
C LYS A 15 -4.80 -2.61 -8.43
N ILE A 16 -5.00 -2.55 -7.10
CA ILE A 16 -4.06 -3.11 -6.13
C ILE A 16 -3.92 -4.62 -6.33
N LEU A 17 -5.06 -5.33 -6.43
CA LEU A 17 -5.07 -6.77 -6.64
C LEU A 17 -4.49 -7.20 -7.99
N GLU A 18 -4.67 -6.40 -9.03
CA GLU A 18 -4.06 -6.64 -10.34
C GLU A 18 -2.54 -6.54 -10.28
N TYR A 19 -2.00 -5.48 -9.67
CA TYR A 19 -0.56 -5.33 -9.44
C TYR A 19 0.01 -6.49 -8.60
N MET A 20 -0.67 -6.87 -7.52
CA MET A 20 -0.24 -7.96 -6.63
C MET A 20 -0.16 -9.34 -7.32
N LYS A 21 -0.90 -9.57 -8.41
CA LYS A 21 -0.81 -10.83 -9.16
C LYS A 21 0.53 -10.97 -9.87
N GLU A 22 1.05 -9.87 -10.41
CA GLU A 22 2.33 -9.84 -11.12
C GLU A 22 3.50 -9.63 -10.15
N HIS A 23 3.24 -8.94 -9.04
CA HIS A 23 4.22 -8.59 -8.02
C HIS A 23 3.69 -8.98 -6.63
N PRO A 24 3.88 -10.23 -6.17
CA PRO A 24 3.43 -10.65 -4.85
C PRO A 24 4.06 -9.80 -3.74
N MET A 25 3.24 -9.35 -2.78
CA MET A 25 3.71 -8.61 -1.62
C MET A 25 4.61 -9.50 -0.74
N PRO A 26 5.76 -8.99 -0.25
CA PRO A 26 6.61 -9.73 0.67
C PRO A 26 5.87 -10.05 1.98
N GLU A 27 6.25 -11.15 2.63
CA GLU A 27 5.70 -11.50 3.94
C GLU A 27 6.21 -10.57 5.03
N ASP A 28 5.30 -9.92 5.75
CA ASP A 28 5.62 -9.02 6.85
C ASP A 28 4.72 -9.29 8.07
N PRO A 29 5.28 -9.65 9.24
CA PRO A 29 4.50 -9.85 10.46
C PRO A 29 3.79 -8.59 10.97
N ALA A 30 4.27 -7.41 10.57
CA ALA A 30 3.75 -6.13 11.00
C ALA A 30 2.70 -5.55 10.05
N TYR A 31 2.59 -6.07 8.82
CA TYR A 31 1.75 -5.46 7.79
C TYR A 31 1.31 -6.45 6.72
N SER A 32 0.01 -6.72 6.65
CA SER A 32 -0.57 -7.65 5.69
C SER A 32 -1.01 -6.95 4.40
N LYS A 33 -1.28 -7.76 3.36
CA LYS A 33 -1.91 -7.28 2.13
C LYS A 33 -3.33 -6.75 2.39
N GLU A 34 -4.04 -7.33 3.35
CA GLU A 34 -5.35 -6.87 3.77
C GLU A 34 -5.27 -5.46 4.38
N ASP A 35 -4.26 -5.21 5.22
CA ASP A 35 -4.00 -3.88 5.79
C ASP A 35 -3.74 -2.86 4.68
N LEU A 36 -2.89 -3.19 3.69
CA LEU A 36 -2.61 -2.31 2.55
C LEU A 36 -3.87 -1.95 1.75
N ILE A 37 -4.73 -2.92 1.48
CA ILE A 37 -5.98 -2.68 0.74
C ILE A 37 -6.89 -1.76 1.56
N LEU A 38 -7.09 -2.04 2.84
CA LEU A 38 -7.92 -1.22 3.73
C LEU A 38 -7.38 0.20 3.82
N ASP A 39 -6.06 0.35 4.02
CA ASP A 39 -5.41 1.64 4.18
C ASP A 39 -5.49 2.51 2.92
N LEU A 40 -5.47 1.90 1.74
CA LEU A 40 -5.55 2.66 0.49
C LEU A 40 -6.98 2.90 -0.01
N THR A 41 -7.97 2.12 0.45
CA THR A 41 -9.33 2.16 -0.11
C THR A 41 -10.42 2.58 0.88
N GLU A 42 -10.22 2.37 2.18
CA GLU A 42 -11.24 2.60 3.22
C GLU A 42 -10.81 3.63 4.27
N SER A 43 -9.50 3.90 4.42
CA SER A 43 -9.00 4.83 5.42
C SER A 43 -9.24 6.31 5.05
N ASP A 44 -9.77 7.05 6.03
CA ASP A 44 -9.99 8.48 5.97
C ASP A 44 -8.85 9.25 6.66
N GLY A 45 -8.29 10.26 5.99
CA GLY A 45 -7.25 11.13 6.59
C GLY A 45 -5.83 10.81 6.11
N MET A 46 -4.84 11.13 6.94
CA MET A 46 -3.43 10.91 6.65
C MET A 46 -3.00 9.58 7.26
N TYR A 47 -2.53 8.66 6.42
CA TYR A 47 -2.03 7.35 6.84
C TYR A 47 -0.50 7.32 6.92
N THR A 48 0.01 6.60 7.90
CA THR A 48 1.44 6.28 8.08
C THR A 48 1.58 4.79 8.39
N LEU A 49 2.55 4.12 7.77
CA LEU A 49 2.83 2.71 8.07
C LEU A 49 3.28 2.53 9.54
N PRO A 50 3.03 1.35 10.13
CA PRO A 50 3.58 0.98 11.43
C PRO A 50 5.12 1.07 11.49
N ASP A 51 5.67 1.35 12.67
CA ASP A 51 7.12 1.58 12.86
C ASP A 51 8.00 0.34 12.60
N ASN A 52 7.39 -0.85 12.67
CA ASN A 52 8.08 -2.14 12.56
C ASN A 52 7.87 -2.84 11.22
N VAL A 53 7.28 -2.15 10.24
CA VAL A 53 7.19 -2.65 8.86
C VAL A 53 8.60 -2.80 8.29
N LYS A 54 8.86 -3.94 7.66
CA LYS A 54 10.14 -4.21 7.02
C LYS A 54 10.38 -3.25 5.87
N GLN A 55 11.66 -2.96 5.65
CA GLN A 55 12.10 -2.10 4.55
C GLN A 55 11.64 -2.62 3.17
N GLU A 56 11.67 -3.94 2.94
CA GLU A 56 11.20 -4.57 1.69
C GLU A 56 9.71 -4.30 1.41
N THR A 57 8.88 -4.28 2.45
CA THR A 57 7.45 -3.97 2.37
C THR A 57 7.22 -2.50 2.07
N ILE A 58 8.02 -1.60 2.67
CA ILE A 58 7.96 -0.16 2.39
C ILE A 58 8.33 0.13 0.93
N GLU A 59 9.40 -0.51 0.43
CA GLU A 59 9.84 -0.39 -0.95
C GLU A 59 8.80 -0.94 -1.91
N TYR A 60 8.22 -2.10 -1.61
CA TYR A 60 7.12 -2.68 -2.37
C TYR A 60 5.93 -1.72 -2.50
N ILE A 61 5.49 -1.11 -1.39
CA ILE A 61 4.36 -0.18 -1.40
C ILE A 61 4.70 1.06 -2.23
N ARG A 62 5.92 1.58 -2.12
CA ARG A 62 6.39 2.71 -2.95
C ARG A 62 6.34 2.36 -4.43
N ASP A 63 6.87 1.21 -4.82
CA ASP A 63 6.92 0.77 -6.22
C ASP A 63 5.51 0.53 -6.77
N MET A 64 4.63 -0.10 -5.99
CA MET A 64 3.22 -0.28 -6.32
C MET A 64 2.53 1.07 -6.56
N LEU A 65 2.68 2.03 -5.65
CA LEU A 65 2.05 3.34 -5.78
C LEU A 65 2.57 4.07 -7.02
N ASN A 66 3.87 4.00 -7.30
CA ASN A 66 4.45 4.58 -8.52
C ASN A 66 3.90 3.91 -9.78
N ALA A 67 3.76 2.58 -9.80
CA ALA A 67 3.25 1.83 -10.95
C ALA A 67 1.76 2.07 -11.21
N ILE A 68 0.97 2.32 -10.16
CA ILE A 68 -0.49 2.53 -10.29
C ILE A 68 -0.82 3.99 -10.64
N LEU A 69 0.00 4.96 -10.19
CA LEU A 69 -0.28 6.39 -10.32
C LEU A 69 0.41 7.07 -11.52
N LEU A 70 1.42 6.44 -12.14
CA LEU A 70 2.15 6.94 -13.32
C LEU A 70 1.76 6.16 -14.58
#